data_AF-A0A6A4MW37-F1
#
_entry.id   AF-A0A6A4MW37-F1
#
_cell.length_a   1.000
_cell.length_b   1.000
_cell.length_c   1.000
_cell.angle_alpha   90.00
_cell.angle_beta   90.00
_cell.angle_gamma   90.00
#
_symmetry.space_group_name_H-M   'P 1'
#
loop_
_entity.id
_entity.type
_entity.pdbx_description
1 polymer ?
#
loop_
_entity_poly.entity_id
_entity_poly.type
_entity_poly.pdbx_seq_one_letter_code
_entity_poly.pdbx_strand_id
1 'polypeptide(L)'
;METRHCIGFCIYVLAGSSFIWLPGSCLFGDALSTSSQVADSPNSNSNSRSDNTFSPTKKFVMQSYYDRYTNLLDSDFGSFLSEELTSGSCDLLPDNHDFVLRLSVLKRDLIGEGSHRRVSTLIKFQNQQSKYLSKLVSFSCEFIIIERLPSGVFADPFELQRLVQRGVFNEIAVFGDTNLELPSFLSNRSAVEIHLDADPNVLLQPTDINIELPLHARYQPLNESGYSTVEFGAPDILMRCRTKENMENHNCIFKLTNDDANLYDAGIVWRIPSGRVAHAYLVSTVTFIAALLSTIVIVFSSLYYTSSFLEIYYNYYHTRQRGQ
;
A
#
# COMPACT_ATOMS: atom_id res chain seq x y z
N MET A 1 -8.39 -52.68 22.97
CA MET A 1 -9.58 -51.86 22.64
C MET A 1 -9.50 -50.46 23.23
N GLU A 2 -8.88 -50.28 24.41
CA GLU A 2 -8.68 -48.96 25.05
C GLU A 2 -7.69 -48.01 24.34
N THR A 3 -6.69 -48.54 23.64
CA THR A 3 -5.64 -47.75 22.95
C THR A 3 -6.16 -46.95 21.74
N ARG A 4 -7.22 -47.43 21.07
CA ARG A 4 -7.87 -46.70 19.97
C ARG A 4 -8.73 -45.53 20.48
N HIS A 5 -9.24 -45.61 21.70
CA HIS A 5 -10.01 -44.53 22.31
C HIS A 5 -9.12 -43.36 22.75
N CYS A 6 -7.92 -43.63 23.27
CA CYS A 6 -6.99 -42.59 23.69
C CYS A 6 -6.46 -41.75 22.50
N ILE A 7 -6.13 -42.40 21.38
CA ILE A 7 -5.69 -41.72 20.15
C ILE A 7 -6.85 -40.93 19.52
N GLY A 8 -8.05 -41.49 19.51
CA GLY A 8 -9.25 -40.78 19.05
C GLY A 8 -9.54 -39.54 19.91
N PHE A 9 -9.43 -39.65 21.23
CA PHE A 9 -9.68 -38.53 22.15
C PHE A 9 -8.65 -37.40 21.99
N CYS A 10 -7.37 -37.72 21.80
CA CYS A 10 -6.34 -36.71 21.50
C CYS A 10 -6.58 -35.99 20.17
N ILE A 11 -7.08 -36.68 19.14
CA ILE A 11 -7.48 -36.06 17.87
C ILE A 11 -8.70 -35.14 18.06
N TYR A 12 -9.69 -35.53 18.87
CA TYR A 12 -10.86 -34.69 19.16
C TYR A 12 -10.52 -33.45 20.00
N VAL A 13 -9.51 -33.52 20.90
CA VAL A 13 -9.05 -32.36 21.67
C VAL A 13 -8.25 -31.39 20.78
N LEU A 14 -7.41 -31.89 19.88
CA LEU A 14 -6.68 -31.07 18.90
C LEU A 14 -7.61 -30.48 17.82
N ALA A 15 -8.65 -31.21 17.40
CA ALA A 15 -9.68 -30.69 16.50
C ALA A 15 -10.60 -29.68 17.22
N GLY A 16 -10.96 -29.92 18.48
CA GLY A 16 -11.82 -29.05 19.29
C GLY A 16 -11.19 -27.69 19.61
N SER A 17 -9.86 -27.62 19.77
CA SER A 17 -9.14 -26.35 19.88
C SER A 17 -8.93 -25.63 18.54
N SER A 18 -9.12 -26.33 17.41
CA SER A 18 -8.98 -25.78 16.05
C SER A 18 -10.29 -25.21 15.49
N PHE A 19 -11.42 -25.37 16.18
CA PHE A 19 -12.73 -24.84 15.77
C PHE A 19 -13.08 -23.47 16.33
N ILE A 20 -12.18 -22.84 17.10
CA ILE A 20 -12.33 -21.45 17.55
C ILE A 20 -11.17 -20.63 16.97
N TRP A 21 -11.24 -20.42 15.65
CA TRP A 21 -10.57 -19.39 14.82
C TRP A 21 -10.14 -19.99 13.47
N LEU A 22 -11.03 -19.92 12.48
CA LEU A 22 -10.59 -19.79 11.09
C LEU A 22 -10.59 -18.31 10.72
N PRO A 23 -9.51 -17.84 10.08
CA PRO A 23 -9.68 -17.16 8.81
C PRO A 23 -8.89 -17.87 7.71
N GLY A 24 -9.58 -18.16 6.61
CA GLY A 24 -9.06 -18.20 5.24
C GLY A 24 -7.82 -19.04 4.95
N SER A 25 -8.02 -20.27 4.50
CA SER A 25 -7.00 -21.07 3.82
C SER A 25 -6.67 -20.47 2.44
N CYS A 26 -5.47 -19.92 2.25
CA CYS A 26 -4.91 -19.66 0.93
C CYS A 26 -4.10 -20.89 0.47
N LEU A 27 -4.57 -21.54 -0.59
CA LEU A 27 -3.86 -22.60 -1.30
C LEU A 27 -2.67 -22.00 -2.07
N PHE A 28 -1.48 -22.57 -1.86
CA PHE A 28 -0.27 -22.32 -2.64
C PHE A 28 -0.51 -22.76 -4.10
N GLY A 29 -0.35 -21.83 -5.03
CA GLY A 29 -0.26 -22.10 -6.46
C GLY A 29 1.19 -22.06 -6.92
N ASP A 30 1.60 -23.06 -7.69
CA ASP A 30 2.82 -23.01 -8.50
C ASP A 30 2.67 -21.91 -9.55
N ALA A 31 3.55 -20.91 -9.51
CA ALA A 31 3.62 -19.86 -10.53
C ALA A 31 5.01 -19.85 -11.17
N LEU A 32 4.98 -20.15 -12.47
CA LEU A 32 6.06 -20.09 -13.44
C LEU A 32 6.67 -18.68 -13.46
N SER A 33 7.99 -18.60 -13.26
CA SER A 33 8.79 -17.40 -13.25
C SER A 33 8.76 -16.69 -14.62
N THR A 34 8.17 -15.49 -14.66
CA THR A 34 8.34 -14.55 -15.76
C THR A 34 8.92 -13.25 -15.20
N SER A 35 10.11 -12.91 -15.68
CA SER A 35 10.95 -11.78 -15.30
C SER A 35 10.19 -10.44 -15.26
N SER A 36 10.19 -9.80 -14.09
CA SER A 36 9.62 -8.48 -13.80
C SER A 36 10.70 -7.38 -13.90
N GLN A 37 10.38 -6.26 -14.53
CA GLN A 37 11.17 -5.03 -14.37
C GLN A 37 10.79 -4.36 -13.04
N VAL A 38 11.66 -4.56 -12.05
CA VAL A 38 11.79 -3.70 -10.87
C VAL A 38 12.62 -2.49 -11.31
N ALA A 39 12.19 -1.28 -10.98
CA ALA A 39 13.04 -0.11 -11.14
C ALA A 39 14.14 -0.14 -10.07
N ASP A 40 15.22 -0.89 -10.35
CA ASP A 40 16.46 -0.82 -9.60
C ASP A 40 17.14 0.52 -9.87
N SER A 41 17.59 1.19 -8.80
CA SER A 41 18.47 2.35 -8.89
C SER A 41 19.76 1.97 -9.62
N PRO A 42 20.13 2.64 -10.74
CA PRO A 42 21.38 2.34 -11.40
C PRO A 42 22.52 3.02 -10.65
N ASN A 43 23.38 2.21 -10.03
CA ASN A 43 24.69 2.63 -9.57
C ASN A 43 25.60 2.79 -10.80
N SER A 44 25.56 3.97 -11.45
CA SER A 44 26.51 4.34 -12.51
C SER A 44 27.56 5.29 -11.96
N ASN A 45 28.74 4.74 -11.71
CA ASN A 45 29.94 5.50 -11.40
C ASN A 45 30.41 6.18 -12.70
N SER A 46 30.02 7.43 -12.91
CA SER A 46 30.58 8.30 -13.95
C SER A 46 30.86 9.68 -13.37
N ASN A 47 32.14 9.99 -13.20
CA ASN A 47 32.61 11.33 -12.92
C ASN A 47 32.28 12.26 -14.08
N SER A 48 31.24 13.08 -13.92
CA SER A 48 31.09 14.36 -14.61
C SER A 48 30.25 15.30 -13.77
N ARG A 49 30.87 16.42 -13.34
CA ARG A 49 30.13 17.61 -12.91
C ARG A 49 29.06 17.92 -13.96
N SER A 50 27.79 17.92 -13.57
CA SER A 50 26.69 18.29 -14.46
C SER A 50 25.60 19.01 -13.67
N ASP A 51 25.10 20.08 -14.28
CA ASP A 51 24.16 21.06 -13.74
C ASP A 51 22.88 20.45 -13.15
N ASN A 52 22.44 20.99 -12.02
CA ASN A 52 21.20 20.65 -11.30
C ASN A 52 19.93 21.17 -12.02
N THR A 53 19.86 21.05 -13.34
CA THR A 53 18.69 21.47 -14.12
C THR A 53 17.78 20.27 -14.36
N PHE A 54 16.53 20.40 -13.92
CA PHE A 54 15.45 19.42 -14.08
C PHE A 54 15.35 18.90 -15.52
N SER A 55 15.22 17.58 -15.68
CA SER A 55 14.88 16.97 -16.97
C SER A 55 13.35 16.80 -17.04
N PRO A 56 12.64 17.44 -17.99
CA PRO A 56 11.18 17.34 -18.16
C PRO A 56 10.67 15.94 -18.58
N THR A 57 11.51 14.91 -18.44
CA THR A 57 11.34 13.57 -19.01
C THR A 57 10.84 12.54 -18.01
N LYS A 58 10.82 12.85 -16.70
CA LYS A 58 10.37 11.89 -15.69
C LYS A 58 8.85 11.83 -15.63
N LYS A 59 8.35 10.60 -15.64
CA LYS A 59 6.93 10.26 -15.69
C LYS A 59 6.20 10.72 -14.42
N PHE A 60 6.81 10.45 -13.26
CA PHE A 60 6.26 10.73 -11.93
C PHE A 60 6.98 11.90 -11.25
N VAL A 61 6.22 12.76 -10.56
CA VAL A 61 6.74 13.90 -9.78
C VAL A 61 7.54 13.41 -8.58
N MET A 62 7.03 12.38 -7.90
CA MET A 62 7.66 11.77 -6.74
C MET A 62 9.00 11.11 -7.09
N GLN A 63 9.17 10.64 -8.33
CA GLN A 63 10.48 10.14 -8.77
C GLN A 63 11.54 11.24 -8.68
N SER A 64 11.26 12.43 -9.24
CA SER A 64 12.14 13.59 -9.17
C SER A 64 12.43 14.03 -7.73
N TYR A 65 11.45 13.90 -6.82
CA TYR A 65 11.67 14.15 -5.39
C TYR A 65 12.67 13.15 -4.80
N TYR A 66 12.45 11.85 -4.97
CA TYR A 66 13.30 10.82 -4.38
C TYR A 66 14.70 10.70 -5.00
N ASP A 67 14.91 11.26 -6.19
CA ASP A 67 16.26 11.42 -6.75
C ASP A 67 17.09 12.47 -6.00
N ARG A 68 16.42 13.44 -5.35
CA ARG A 68 17.06 14.53 -4.60
C ARG A 68 17.04 14.30 -3.08
N TYR A 69 16.00 13.62 -2.58
CA TYR A 69 15.76 13.40 -1.15
C TYR A 69 15.65 11.92 -0.82
N THR A 70 16.22 11.50 0.31
CA THR A 70 16.18 10.10 0.75
C THR A 70 14.92 9.77 1.56
N ASN A 71 14.34 10.76 2.24
CA ASN A 71 13.22 10.60 3.16
C ASN A 71 12.11 11.59 2.81
N LEU A 72 10.86 11.19 3.02
CA LEU A 72 9.71 12.06 2.80
C LEU A 72 9.42 12.91 4.05
N LEU A 73 9.78 14.18 3.97
CA LEU A 73 9.47 15.20 4.97
C LEU A 73 8.53 16.24 4.38
N ASP A 74 7.51 16.65 5.13
CA ASP A 74 6.45 17.54 4.62
C ASP A 74 6.98 18.95 4.28
N SER A 75 7.96 19.45 5.03
CA SER A 75 8.64 20.73 4.76
C SER A 75 9.37 20.69 3.41
N ASP A 76 10.16 19.64 3.22
CA ASP A 76 11.07 19.50 2.08
C ASP A 76 10.25 19.25 0.81
N PHE A 77 9.20 18.43 0.93
CA PHE A 77 8.25 18.19 -0.14
C PHE A 77 7.49 19.48 -0.52
N GLY A 78 7.07 20.28 0.45
CA GLY A 78 6.43 21.57 0.19
C GLY A 78 7.34 22.54 -0.58
N SER A 79 8.62 22.63 -0.19
CA SER A 79 9.60 23.45 -0.92
C SER A 79 9.88 22.92 -2.32
N PHE A 80 10.05 21.60 -2.48
CA PHE A 80 10.28 20.96 -3.76
C PHE A 80 9.10 21.19 -4.71
N LEU A 81 7.87 20.99 -4.23
CA LEU A 81 6.69 21.17 -5.04
C LEU A 81 6.52 22.63 -5.46
N SER A 82 6.88 23.59 -4.61
CA SER A 82 6.87 25.01 -4.97
C SER A 82 7.86 25.34 -6.08
N GLU A 83 9.08 24.79 -6.02
CA GLU A 83 10.11 24.91 -7.07
C GLU A 83 9.63 24.28 -8.40
N GLU A 84 9.05 23.08 -8.32
CA GLU A 84 8.50 22.34 -9.48
C GLU A 84 7.39 23.14 -10.17
N LEU A 85 6.48 23.73 -9.40
CA LEU A 85 5.39 24.56 -9.93
C LEU A 85 5.91 25.85 -10.59
N THR A 86 6.96 26.47 -10.04
CA THR A 86 7.56 27.66 -10.68
C THR A 86 8.29 27.31 -11.97
N SER A 87 8.88 26.11 -12.06
CA SER A 87 9.59 25.64 -13.25
C SER A 87 8.64 25.17 -14.36
N GLY A 88 7.45 24.68 -13.99
CA GLY A 88 6.40 24.24 -14.90
C GLY A 88 5.36 25.32 -15.27
N SER A 89 5.66 26.59 -15.01
CA SER A 89 4.78 27.72 -15.34
C SER A 89 4.65 27.91 -16.85
N CYS A 90 3.44 28.15 -17.34
CA CYS A 90 3.17 28.33 -18.77
C CYS A 90 2.77 29.77 -19.10
N ASP A 91 3.62 30.44 -19.88
CA ASP A 91 3.41 31.83 -20.38
C ASP A 91 2.19 31.96 -21.33
N LEU A 92 1.58 30.84 -21.76
CA LEU A 92 0.49 30.78 -22.75
C LEU A 92 -0.93 30.73 -22.15
N LEU A 93 -1.03 30.59 -20.82
CA LEU A 93 -2.27 30.74 -20.06
C LEU A 93 -2.24 32.14 -19.43
N PRO A 94 -3.32 32.94 -19.55
CA PRO A 94 -3.28 34.33 -19.12
C PRO A 94 -2.90 34.42 -17.64
N ASP A 95 -2.04 35.39 -17.30
CA ASP A 95 -1.56 35.74 -15.94
C ASP A 95 -2.68 35.98 -14.90
N ASN A 96 -3.94 35.88 -15.30
CA ASN A 96 -5.07 35.89 -14.40
C ASN A 96 -5.31 34.48 -13.85
N HIS A 97 -5.27 34.39 -12.52
CA HIS A 97 -5.68 33.27 -11.67
C HIS A 97 -7.08 32.66 -11.94
N ASP A 98 -7.75 33.04 -13.02
CA ASP A 98 -9.09 32.61 -13.44
C ASP A 98 -9.13 31.24 -14.12
N PHE A 99 -7.98 30.69 -14.55
CA PHE A 99 -7.90 29.35 -15.15
C PHE A 99 -7.69 28.22 -14.12
N VAL A 100 -7.42 28.56 -12.86
CA VAL A 100 -7.14 27.55 -11.83
C VAL A 100 -8.44 26.80 -11.54
N LEU A 101 -8.53 25.53 -11.99
CA LEU A 101 -9.59 24.62 -11.59
C LEU A 101 -9.64 24.59 -10.05
N ARG A 102 -10.69 25.16 -9.48
CA ARG A 102 -10.87 25.19 -8.03
C ARG A 102 -11.57 23.94 -7.55
N LEU A 103 -11.07 23.40 -6.45
CA LEU A 103 -11.72 22.31 -5.74
C LEU A 103 -12.94 22.88 -5.00
N SER A 104 -14.09 22.21 -5.11
CA SER A 104 -15.31 22.57 -4.38
C SER A 104 -15.51 21.71 -3.14
N VAL A 105 -15.24 20.41 -3.25
CA VAL A 105 -15.32 19.44 -2.16
C VAL A 105 -14.15 18.47 -2.25
N LEU A 106 -13.48 18.28 -1.12
CA LEU A 106 -12.58 17.16 -0.89
C LEU A 106 -13.11 16.41 0.33
N LYS A 107 -13.63 15.21 0.11
CA LYS A 107 -14.11 14.32 1.18
C LYS A 107 -13.29 13.04 1.19
N ARG A 108 -12.91 12.60 2.39
CA ARG A 108 -12.11 11.39 2.56
C ARG A 108 -12.74 10.49 3.59
N ASP A 109 -12.79 9.20 3.30
CA ASP A 109 -13.36 8.19 4.18
C ASP A 109 -12.43 6.98 4.24
N LEU A 110 -12.33 6.36 5.42
CA LEU A 110 -11.57 5.12 5.62
C LEU A 110 -12.53 3.93 5.68
N ILE A 111 -12.45 3.06 4.67
CA ILE A 111 -13.39 1.94 4.46
C ILE A 111 -12.75 0.62 4.91
N GLY A 112 -13.51 -0.17 5.67
CA GLY A 112 -13.10 -1.50 6.15
C GLY A 112 -12.61 -1.49 7.60
N GLU A 113 -12.13 -2.66 8.04
CA GLU A 113 -11.68 -2.90 9.42
C GLU A 113 -10.30 -3.56 9.45
N GLY A 114 -9.66 -3.55 10.63
CA GLY A 114 -8.35 -4.17 10.81
C GLY A 114 -7.19 -3.37 10.20
N SER A 115 -6.16 -4.10 9.77
CA SER A 115 -4.90 -3.58 9.22
C SER A 115 -4.88 -3.42 7.70
N HIS A 116 -5.83 -3.99 6.97
CA HIS A 116 -6.00 -3.74 5.54
C HIS A 116 -7.29 -2.92 5.35
N ARG A 117 -7.17 -1.70 4.85
CA ARG A 117 -8.30 -0.78 4.62
C ARG A 117 -8.16 -0.07 3.29
N ARG A 118 -9.23 0.58 2.85
CA ARG A 118 -9.22 1.43 1.66
C ARG A 118 -9.47 2.87 2.05
N VAL A 119 -8.68 3.78 1.51
CA VAL A 119 -8.96 5.21 1.59
C VAL A 119 -9.77 5.59 0.36
N SER A 120 -11.00 6.03 0.58
CA SER A 120 -11.85 6.61 -0.46
C SER A 120 -11.68 8.12 -0.45
N THR A 121 -11.26 8.67 -1.58
CA THR A 121 -11.09 10.11 -1.78
C THR A 121 -12.05 10.57 -2.87
N LEU A 122 -13.03 11.37 -2.46
CA LEU A 122 -13.99 12.01 -3.34
C LEU A 122 -13.56 13.46 -3.57
N ILE A 123 -13.31 13.78 -4.83
CA ILE A 123 -12.90 15.09 -5.30
C ILE A 123 -14.00 15.64 -6.20
N LYS A 124 -14.48 16.84 -5.86
CA LYS A 124 -15.41 17.61 -6.69
C LYS A 124 -14.77 18.92 -7.07
N PHE A 125 -14.93 19.29 -8.34
CA PHE A 125 -14.48 20.57 -8.84
C PHE A 125 -15.60 21.59 -8.81
N GLN A 126 -15.25 22.87 -8.72
CA GLN A 126 -16.21 23.93 -8.86
C GLN A 126 -16.64 24.01 -10.33
N ASN A 127 -17.95 24.15 -10.57
CA ASN A 127 -18.46 24.36 -11.92
C ASN A 127 -18.07 25.78 -12.38
N GLN A 128 -16.89 25.90 -12.99
CA GLN A 128 -16.46 27.16 -13.57
C GLN A 128 -16.85 27.21 -15.04
N GLN A 129 -17.83 28.06 -15.32
CA GLN A 129 -18.29 28.37 -16.67
C GLN A 129 -17.28 29.31 -17.34
N SER A 130 -16.07 28.81 -17.60
CA SER A 130 -14.97 29.65 -18.08
C SER A 130 -14.86 29.57 -19.61
N LYS A 131 -14.72 30.75 -20.22
CA LYS A 131 -14.45 30.99 -21.65
C LYS A 131 -13.18 30.28 -22.17
N TYR A 132 -12.39 29.68 -21.27
CA TYR A 132 -11.09 29.06 -21.50
C TYR A 132 -11.14 27.53 -21.63
N LEU A 133 -12.29 26.92 -21.34
CA LEU A 133 -12.50 25.48 -21.47
C LEU A 133 -12.42 25.00 -22.93
N SER A 134 -12.74 25.88 -23.88
CA SER A 134 -12.53 25.65 -25.32
C SER A 134 -11.04 25.64 -25.70
N LYS A 135 -10.18 26.37 -24.96
CA LYS A 135 -8.72 26.38 -25.17
C LYS A 135 -8.08 25.11 -24.63
N LEU A 136 -8.64 24.50 -23.58
CA LEU A 136 -8.23 23.21 -23.00
C LEU A 136 -8.37 22.03 -23.96
N VAL A 137 -9.28 22.09 -24.94
CA VAL A 137 -9.47 21.03 -25.96
C VAL A 137 -8.20 20.82 -26.80
N SER A 138 -7.41 21.89 -26.98
CA SER A 138 -6.11 21.85 -27.68
C SER A 138 -4.98 21.26 -26.84
N PHE A 139 -5.21 21.00 -25.56
CA PHE A 139 -4.26 20.38 -24.64
C PHE A 139 -4.69 18.95 -24.29
N SER A 140 -3.72 18.13 -23.91
CA SER A 140 -3.94 16.86 -23.23
C SER A 140 -3.56 17.07 -21.78
N CYS A 141 -4.51 16.91 -20.86
CA CYS A 141 -4.29 17.12 -19.43
C CYS A 141 -4.47 15.82 -18.65
N GLU A 142 -3.72 15.69 -17.56
CA GLU A 142 -3.80 14.60 -16.59
C GLU A 142 -3.87 15.20 -15.18
N PHE A 143 -4.67 14.58 -14.31
CA PHE A 143 -4.63 14.83 -12.88
C PHE A 143 -3.59 13.92 -12.24
N ILE A 144 -2.77 14.51 -11.38
CA ILE A 144 -1.76 13.81 -10.60
C ILE A 144 -2.13 13.99 -9.13
N ILE A 145 -2.40 12.88 -8.45
CA ILE A 145 -2.80 12.88 -7.05
C ILE A 145 -1.69 12.20 -6.26
N ILE A 146 -1.12 12.95 -5.31
CA ILE A 146 -0.03 12.49 -4.47
C ILE A 146 -0.58 12.29 -3.06
N GLU A 147 -0.70 11.03 -2.66
CA GLU A 147 -1.12 10.62 -1.32
C GLU A 147 0.13 10.31 -0.49
N ARG A 148 0.47 11.20 0.44
CA ARG A 148 1.60 11.03 1.36
C ARG A 148 1.18 10.17 2.55
N LEU A 149 1.73 8.97 2.65
CA LEU A 149 1.37 8.01 3.69
C LEU A 149 2.16 8.27 4.99
N PRO A 150 1.52 8.11 6.16
CA PRO A 150 2.20 8.18 7.44
C PRO A 150 3.10 6.96 7.65
N SER A 151 4.08 7.08 8.56
CA SER A 151 4.92 5.94 8.94
C SER A 151 4.05 4.81 9.53
N GLY A 152 4.42 3.56 9.23
CA GLY A 152 3.63 2.39 9.63
C GLY A 152 2.46 2.07 8.71
N VAL A 153 2.23 2.84 7.64
CA VAL A 153 1.24 2.56 6.59
C VAL A 153 1.94 2.50 5.23
N PHE A 154 1.53 1.55 4.39
CA PHE A 154 2.06 1.40 3.04
C PHE A 154 0.96 0.97 2.07
N ALA A 155 1.19 1.19 0.78
CA ALA A 155 0.40 0.60 -0.29
C ALA A 155 1.19 -0.54 -0.93
N ASP A 156 0.55 -1.69 -1.16
CA ASP A 156 1.22 -2.83 -1.79
C ASP A 156 1.35 -2.59 -3.31
N PRO A 157 2.57 -2.48 -3.86
CA PRO A 157 2.76 -2.25 -5.29
C PRO A 157 2.13 -3.35 -6.17
N PHE A 158 2.10 -4.60 -5.71
CA PHE A 158 1.52 -5.71 -6.47
C PHE A 158 -0.02 -5.63 -6.50
N GLU A 159 -0.64 -5.15 -5.43
CA GLU A 159 -2.07 -4.87 -5.42
C GLU A 159 -2.42 -3.71 -6.34
N LEU A 160 -1.66 -2.62 -6.30
CA LEU A 160 -1.88 -1.46 -7.16
C LEU A 160 -1.67 -1.78 -8.65
N GLN A 161 -0.68 -2.62 -8.98
CA GLN A 161 -0.45 -3.07 -10.35
C GLN A 161 -1.68 -3.82 -10.90
N ARG A 162 -2.35 -4.63 -10.07
CA ARG A 162 -3.59 -5.31 -10.47
C ARG A 162 -4.73 -4.33 -10.74
N LEU A 163 -4.78 -3.19 -10.04
CA LEU A 163 -5.77 -2.15 -10.30
C LEU A 163 -5.51 -1.47 -11.65
N VAL A 164 -4.25 -1.21 -12.00
CA VAL A 164 -3.87 -0.70 -13.33
C VAL A 164 -4.23 -1.70 -14.42
N GLN A 165 -3.90 -2.99 -14.24
CA GLN A 165 -4.23 -4.04 -15.22
C GLN A 165 -5.75 -4.19 -15.47
N ARG A 166 -6.57 -3.83 -14.48
CA ARG A 166 -8.04 -3.84 -14.58
C ARG A 166 -8.60 -2.52 -15.14
N GLY A 167 -7.75 -1.55 -15.44
CA GLY A 167 -8.15 -0.23 -15.96
C GLY A 167 -8.81 0.66 -14.91
N VAL A 168 -8.58 0.42 -13.61
CA VAL A 168 -9.08 1.30 -12.53
C VAL A 168 -8.29 2.60 -12.49
N PHE A 169 -6.99 2.51 -12.71
CA PHE A 169 -6.07 3.65 -12.80
C PHE A 169 -5.29 3.57 -14.10
N ASN A 170 -4.97 4.71 -14.70
CA ASN A 170 -4.11 4.75 -15.87
C ASN A 170 -2.69 4.37 -15.47
N GLU A 171 -2.16 5.09 -14.50
CA GLU A 171 -0.82 4.86 -13.98
C GLU A 171 -0.78 5.15 -12.48
N ILE A 172 -0.02 4.32 -11.75
CA ILE A 172 0.15 4.47 -10.31
C ILE A 172 1.54 3.97 -9.92
N ALA A 173 2.18 4.64 -8.97
CA ALA A 173 3.46 4.22 -8.44
C ALA A 173 3.57 4.53 -6.95
N VAL A 174 4.33 3.69 -6.23
CA VAL A 174 4.65 3.86 -4.81
C VAL A 174 6.11 4.24 -4.68
N PHE A 175 6.39 5.23 -3.85
CA PHE A 175 7.73 5.75 -3.60
C PHE A 175 8.04 5.77 -2.09
N GLY A 176 9.32 5.69 -1.74
CA GLY A 176 9.76 5.64 -0.35
C GLY A 176 9.80 4.22 0.20
N ASP A 177 9.22 4.01 1.39
CA ASP A 177 9.21 2.70 2.04
C ASP A 177 8.26 1.71 1.36
N THR A 178 8.83 0.82 0.54
CA THR A 178 8.11 -0.23 -0.20
C THR A 178 8.36 -1.64 0.33
N ASN A 179 9.19 -1.80 1.37
CA ASN A 179 9.51 -3.12 1.90
C ASN A 179 8.35 -3.63 2.76
N LEU A 180 7.57 -4.56 2.23
CA LEU A 180 6.36 -5.10 2.87
C LEU A 180 6.64 -5.79 4.21
N GLU A 181 7.88 -6.22 4.46
CA GLU A 181 8.28 -7.00 5.64
C GLU A 181 8.82 -6.15 6.80
N LEU A 182 9.07 -4.84 6.60
CA LEU A 182 9.55 -3.98 7.69
C LEU A 182 8.50 -3.84 8.82
N PRO A 183 8.90 -3.91 10.10
CA PRO A 183 8.01 -3.58 11.21
C PRO A 183 7.78 -2.07 11.31
N SER A 184 6.71 -1.63 11.98
CA SER A 184 6.34 -0.20 12.01
C SER A 184 7.43 0.70 12.61
N PHE A 185 8.15 0.23 13.63
CA PHE A 185 9.20 1.01 14.30
C PHE A 185 10.47 1.24 13.44
N LEU A 186 10.64 0.49 12.35
CA LEU A 186 11.71 0.71 11.36
C LEU A 186 11.18 1.27 10.04
N SER A 187 9.85 1.43 9.94
CA SER A 187 9.23 1.88 8.71
C SER A 187 9.37 3.38 8.52
N ASN A 188 9.63 3.77 7.28
CA ASN A 188 9.69 5.17 6.90
C ASN A 188 8.38 5.58 6.21
N ARG A 189 8.23 6.86 5.92
CA ARG A 189 7.09 7.36 5.16
C ARG A 189 7.23 6.97 3.69
N SER A 190 6.08 6.73 3.06
CA SER A 190 5.96 6.46 1.63
C SER A 190 4.94 7.41 1.02
N ALA A 191 4.88 7.46 -0.31
CA ALA A 191 3.85 8.18 -1.03
C ALA A 191 3.36 7.38 -2.22
N VAL A 192 2.10 7.56 -2.57
CA VAL A 192 1.49 6.99 -3.76
C VAL A 192 1.16 8.13 -4.71
N GLU A 193 1.66 8.04 -5.93
CA GLU A 193 1.31 8.98 -7.01
C GLU A 193 0.39 8.27 -8.00
N ILE A 194 -0.79 8.85 -8.21
CA ILE A 194 -1.87 8.32 -9.06
C ILE A 194 -2.08 9.29 -10.21
N HIS A 195 -2.07 8.78 -11.45
CA HIS A 195 -2.32 9.56 -12.65
C HIS A 195 -3.68 9.17 -13.23
N LEU A 196 -4.49 10.18 -13.53
CA LEU A 196 -5.81 10.05 -14.09
C LEU A 196 -5.93 10.96 -15.31
N ASP A 197 -6.43 10.45 -16.43
CA ASP A 197 -6.66 11.30 -17.60
C ASP A 197 -7.76 12.33 -17.29
N ALA A 198 -7.47 13.59 -17.60
CA ALA A 198 -8.48 14.64 -17.59
C ALA A 198 -9.10 14.71 -19.00
N ASP A 199 -10.13 13.89 -19.25
CA ASP A 199 -10.90 14.00 -20.49
C ASP A 199 -11.48 15.43 -20.59
N PRO A 200 -11.24 16.16 -21.68
CA PRO A 200 -11.81 17.50 -21.88
C PRO A 200 -13.34 17.53 -21.68
N ASN A 201 -14.06 16.44 -21.99
CA ASN A 201 -15.50 16.31 -21.75
C ASN A 201 -15.84 16.17 -20.26
N VAL A 202 -14.95 15.57 -19.47
CA VAL A 202 -15.03 15.44 -18.01
C VAL A 202 -14.73 16.78 -17.31
N LEU A 203 -13.94 17.67 -17.93
CA LEU A 203 -13.78 19.06 -17.47
C LEU A 203 -14.99 19.95 -17.84
N LEU A 204 -15.78 19.53 -18.84
CA LEU A 204 -17.00 20.20 -19.30
C LEU A 204 -18.26 19.80 -18.54
N GLN A 205 -18.24 18.67 -17.81
CA GLN A 205 -19.36 18.20 -16.99
C GLN A 205 -18.89 18.06 -15.54
N PRO A 206 -19.72 18.38 -14.53
CA PRO A 206 -19.36 18.18 -13.13
C PRO A 206 -19.29 16.68 -12.83
N THR A 207 -18.13 16.08 -13.08
CA THR A 207 -17.89 14.66 -12.81
C THR A 207 -17.09 14.56 -11.54
N ASP A 208 -17.68 13.92 -10.53
CA ASP A 208 -17.01 13.65 -9.27
C ASP A 208 -15.93 12.59 -9.51
N ILE A 209 -14.69 12.87 -9.09
CA ILE A 209 -13.62 11.87 -9.11
C ILE A 209 -13.68 11.13 -7.77
N ASN A 210 -13.92 9.82 -7.82
CA ASN A 210 -13.84 8.95 -6.65
C ASN A 210 -12.71 7.94 -6.82
N ILE A 211 -11.78 7.92 -5.87
CA ILE A 211 -10.60 7.07 -5.89
C ILE A 211 -10.63 6.21 -4.64
N GLU A 212 -10.41 4.91 -4.81
CA GLU A 212 -10.20 3.99 -3.70
C GLU A 212 -8.79 3.43 -3.73
N LEU A 213 -8.00 3.76 -2.71
CA LEU A 213 -6.63 3.29 -2.56
C LEU A 213 -6.55 2.23 -1.45
N PRO A 214 -6.20 0.96 -1.77
CA PRO A 214 -5.95 -0.04 -0.74
C PRO A 214 -4.65 0.24 -0.01
N LEU A 215 -4.71 0.23 1.32
CA LEU A 215 -3.61 0.51 2.22
C LEU A 215 -3.51 -0.55 3.30
N HIS A 216 -2.27 -0.80 3.72
CA HIS A 216 -1.92 -1.78 4.72
C HIS A 216 -1.19 -1.10 5.86
N ALA A 217 -1.60 -1.42 7.08
CA ALA A 217 -0.93 -1.00 8.30
C ALA A 217 0.04 -2.10 8.75
N ARG A 218 1.28 -1.70 8.99
CA ARG A 218 2.30 -2.56 9.61
C ARG A 218 1.93 -2.88 11.05
N TYR A 219 2.45 -3.99 11.56
CA TYR A 219 2.30 -4.35 12.97
C TYR A 219 2.79 -3.23 13.89
N GLN A 220 1.86 -2.74 14.69
CA GLN A 220 2.10 -1.64 15.62
C GLN A 220 2.56 -2.19 16.98
N PRO A 221 3.35 -1.42 17.74
CA PRO A 221 3.72 -1.81 19.10
C PRO A 221 2.48 -1.90 20.00
N LEU A 222 2.57 -2.77 21.02
CA LEU A 222 1.52 -2.94 22.01
C LEU A 222 1.17 -1.59 22.66
N ASN A 223 -0.12 -1.34 22.85
CA ASN A 223 -0.62 -0.10 23.44
C ASN A 223 -1.62 -0.43 24.57
N GLU A 224 -1.74 0.42 25.59
CA GLU A 224 -2.71 0.22 26.67
C GLU A 224 -4.16 0.12 26.17
N SER A 225 -4.52 0.96 25.19
CA SER A 225 -5.85 0.96 24.57
C SER A 225 -6.11 -0.29 23.70
N GLY A 226 -5.04 -0.94 23.25
CA GLY A 226 -5.06 -2.01 22.25
C GLY A 226 -5.05 -1.51 20.80
N TYR A 227 -4.96 -0.19 20.59
CA TYR A 227 -4.91 0.44 19.28
C TYR A 227 -3.75 1.44 19.19
N SER A 228 -3.20 1.58 18.00
CA SER A 228 -2.31 2.68 17.59
C SER A 228 -3.05 3.57 16.61
N THR A 229 -2.84 4.88 16.69
CA THR A 229 -3.51 5.86 15.81
C THR A 229 -2.52 6.49 14.87
N VAL A 230 -2.85 6.51 13.58
CA VAL A 230 -2.10 7.24 12.56
C VAL A 230 -3.03 8.23 11.88
N GLU A 231 -2.53 9.43 11.63
CA GLU A 231 -3.27 10.51 11.01
C GLU A 231 -2.75 10.72 9.59
N PHE A 232 -3.67 10.92 8.65
CA PHE A 232 -3.34 11.23 7.27
C PHE A 232 -3.43 12.72 7.02
N GLY A 233 -2.43 13.26 6.33
CA GLY A 233 -2.51 14.59 5.73
C GLY A 233 -3.41 14.58 4.50
N ALA A 234 -3.88 15.75 4.08
CA ALA A 234 -4.61 15.89 2.82
C ALA A 234 -3.71 15.54 1.61
N PRO A 235 -4.25 14.91 0.55
CA PRO A 235 -3.50 14.64 -0.66
C PRO A 235 -3.17 15.95 -1.40
N ASP A 236 -2.04 15.94 -2.11
CA ASP A 236 -1.68 17.02 -3.02
C ASP A 236 -2.24 16.70 -4.41
N ILE A 237 -3.07 17.58 -4.95
CA ILE A 237 -3.72 17.42 -6.25
C ILE A 237 -3.10 18.41 -7.24
N LEU A 238 -2.53 17.86 -8.30
CA LEU A 238 -1.88 18.61 -9.38
C LEU A 238 -2.60 18.32 -10.70
N MET A 239 -2.48 19.24 -11.64
CA MET A 239 -2.89 19.04 -13.03
C MET A 239 -1.68 19.31 -13.92
N ARG A 240 -1.35 18.34 -14.77
CA ARG A 240 -0.32 18.49 -15.79
C ARG A 240 -0.98 18.58 -17.16
N CYS A 241 -0.62 19.56 -17.97
CA CYS A 241 -1.14 19.73 -19.32
C CYS A 241 0.00 19.81 -20.34
N ARG A 242 -0.22 19.20 -21.52
CA ARG A 242 0.70 19.21 -22.66
C ARG A 242 0.00 19.69 -23.92
N THR A 243 0.66 20.51 -24.73
CA THR A 243 0.13 21.00 -26.01
C THR A 243 0.16 19.90 -27.07
N LYS A 244 -0.91 19.77 -27.87
CA LYS A 244 -0.99 18.73 -28.93
C LYS A 244 -0.17 19.05 -30.20
N GLU A 245 0.20 20.30 -30.45
CA GLU A 245 0.71 20.76 -31.75
C GLU A 245 2.23 21.08 -31.84
N ASN A 246 2.99 21.16 -30.74
CA ASN A 246 4.44 21.48 -30.81
C ASN A 246 5.31 20.50 -30.01
N MET A 247 6.39 20.01 -30.64
CA MET A 247 7.41 19.11 -30.09
C MET A 247 8.36 19.76 -29.08
N GLU A 248 8.19 21.05 -28.80
CA GLU A 248 8.86 21.71 -27.69
C GLU A 248 8.05 21.45 -26.41
N ASN A 249 8.59 20.56 -25.56
CA ASN A 249 8.03 20.02 -24.30
C ASN A 249 7.61 21.09 -23.26
N HIS A 250 6.67 21.95 -23.58
CA HIS A 250 6.06 22.86 -22.61
C HIS A 250 5.02 22.09 -21.83
N ASN A 251 5.49 21.42 -20.76
CA ASN A 251 4.66 20.73 -19.79
C ASN A 251 4.26 21.75 -18.72
N CYS A 252 2.97 22.08 -18.65
CA CYS A 252 2.45 22.94 -17.60
C CYS A 252 2.11 22.08 -16.38
N ILE A 253 2.50 22.48 -15.17
CA ILE A 253 2.07 21.82 -13.94
C ILE A 253 1.46 22.86 -13.01
N PHE A 254 0.23 22.58 -12.55
CA PHE A 254 -0.51 23.45 -11.64
C PHE A 254 -0.90 22.66 -10.40
N LYS A 255 -0.74 23.28 -9.22
CA LYS A 255 -1.33 22.78 -8.00
C LYS A 255 -2.74 23.34 -7.88
N LEU A 256 -3.72 22.47 -7.65
CA LEU A 256 -5.07 22.93 -7.41
C LEU A 256 -5.15 23.40 -5.95
N THR A 257 -5.57 24.66 -5.76
CA THR A 257 -5.73 25.25 -4.43
C THR A 257 -7.07 24.87 -3.83
N ASN A 258 -7.05 24.60 -2.52
CA ASN A 258 -8.22 24.23 -1.71
C ASN A 258 -8.86 25.43 -1.01
N ASP A 259 -8.42 26.66 -1.30
CA ASP A 259 -8.68 27.84 -0.45
C ASP A 259 -10.17 28.20 -0.31
N ASP A 260 -11.02 27.75 -1.25
CA ASP A 260 -12.48 27.89 -1.21
C ASP A 260 -13.23 26.54 -1.04
N ALA A 261 -12.51 25.42 -0.99
CA ALA A 261 -13.10 24.09 -0.90
C ALA A 261 -13.60 23.82 0.52
N ASN A 262 -14.81 23.29 0.66
CA ASN A 262 -15.24 22.77 1.96
C ASN A 262 -14.43 21.50 2.25
N LEU A 263 -13.36 21.64 3.03
CA LEU A 263 -12.53 20.57 3.57
C LEU A 263 -13.32 19.82 4.67
N TYR A 264 -14.32 19.06 4.26
CA TYR A 264 -14.97 18.12 5.16
C TYR A 264 -14.04 16.92 5.37
N ASP A 265 -13.49 16.79 6.58
CA ASP A 265 -12.78 15.58 7.03
C ASP A 265 -11.55 15.21 6.18
N ALA A 266 -10.80 16.21 5.70
CA ALA A 266 -9.61 15.98 4.90
C ALA A 266 -8.49 15.24 5.66
N GLY A 267 -8.51 15.30 6.99
CA GLY A 267 -7.68 14.48 7.87
C GLY A 267 -8.45 13.24 8.31
N ILE A 268 -8.03 12.07 7.84
CA ILE A 268 -8.58 10.79 8.30
C ILE A 268 -7.69 10.20 9.39
N VAL A 269 -8.30 9.67 10.45
CA VAL A 269 -7.58 9.01 11.56
C VAL A 269 -7.82 7.50 11.49
N TRP A 270 -6.75 6.74 11.31
CA TRP A 270 -6.82 5.28 11.31
C TRP A 270 -6.40 4.71 12.67
N ARG A 271 -7.38 4.09 13.34
CA ARG A 271 -7.15 3.28 14.54
C ARG A 271 -6.78 1.85 14.17
N ILE A 272 -5.48 1.55 14.20
CA ILE A 272 -4.91 0.25 13.86
C ILE A 272 -4.87 -0.63 15.12
N PRO A 273 -5.39 -1.87 15.10
CA PRO A 273 -5.29 -2.76 16.25
C PRO A 273 -3.83 -3.15 16.50
N SER A 274 -3.36 -3.00 17.74
CA SER A 274 -1.98 -3.29 18.12
C SER A 274 -1.82 -4.21 19.32
N GLY A 275 -2.92 -4.64 19.95
CA GLY A 275 -2.91 -5.52 21.11
C GLY A 275 -2.63 -4.79 22.43
N ARG A 276 -3.21 -5.31 23.52
CA ARG A 276 -3.11 -4.68 24.85
C ARG A 276 -1.93 -5.22 25.65
N VAL A 277 -1.13 -4.32 26.18
CA VAL A 277 0.01 -4.66 27.07
C VAL A 277 -0.46 -5.50 28.27
N ALA A 278 -1.63 -5.18 28.84
CA ALA A 278 -2.18 -5.89 29.99
C ALA A 278 -2.45 -7.39 29.75
N HIS A 279 -2.68 -7.79 28.49
CA HIS A 279 -2.92 -9.19 28.13
C HIS A 279 -1.67 -9.93 27.67
N ALA A 280 -0.56 -9.22 27.44
CA ALA A 280 0.65 -9.80 26.84
C ALA A 280 1.23 -10.94 27.67
N TYR A 281 1.31 -10.79 29.00
CA TYR A 281 1.82 -11.85 29.88
C TYR A 281 0.93 -13.10 29.83
N LEU A 282 -0.39 -12.92 29.99
CA LEU A 282 -1.35 -14.03 29.98
C LEU A 282 -1.32 -14.77 28.64
N VAL A 283 -1.39 -14.04 27.53
CA VAL A 283 -1.36 -14.64 26.18
C VAL A 283 -0.06 -15.39 25.96
N SER A 284 1.08 -14.81 26.34
CA SER A 284 2.39 -15.45 26.23
C SER A 284 2.48 -16.74 27.04
N THR A 285 2.08 -16.72 28.32
CA THR A 285 2.11 -17.90 29.20
C THR A 285 1.22 -19.03 28.68
N VAL A 286 -0.02 -18.73 28.31
CA VAL A 286 -0.96 -19.74 27.79
C VAL A 286 -0.45 -20.32 26.47
N THR A 287 0.04 -19.47 25.55
CA THR A 287 0.58 -19.91 24.26
C THR A 287 1.81 -20.80 24.47
N PHE A 288 2.70 -20.43 25.40
CA PHE A 288 3.89 -21.22 25.72
C PHE A 288 3.52 -22.60 26.29
N ILE A 289 2.59 -22.67 27.24
CA ILE A 289 2.15 -23.95 27.83
C ILE A 289 1.50 -24.82 26.75
N ALA A 290 0.62 -24.25 25.92
CA ALA A 290 -0.04 -24.98 24.84
C ALA A 290 0.97 -25.51 23.81
N ALA A 291 1.95 -24.69 23.40
CA ALA A 291 3.00 -25.09 22.47
C ALA A 291 3.91 -26.18 23.07
N LEU A 292 4.27 -26.07 24.35
CA LEU A 292 5.08 -27.06 25.06
C LEU A 292 4.36 -28.41 25.15
N LEU A 293 3.11 -28.41 25.58
CA LEU A 293 2.29 -29.63 25.66
C LEU A 293 2.10 -30.26 24.28
N SER A 294 1.84 -29.45 23.26
CA SER A 294 1.72 -29.93 21.87
C SER A 294 3.01 -30.59 21.39
N THR A 295 4.15 -29.97 21.66
CA THR A 295 5.47 -30.52 21.32
C THR A 295 5.72 -31.84 22.04
N ILE A 296 5.40 -31.92 23.33
CA ILE A 296 5.53 -33.15 24.12
C ILE A 296 4.67 -34.27 23.53
N VAL A 297 3.41 -33.99 23.19
CA VAL A 297 2.49 -34.97 22.57
C VAL A 297 3.04 -35.46 21.23
N ILE A 298 3.56 -34.56 20.39
CA ILE A 298 4.16 -34.93 19.10
C ILE A 298 5.36 -35.85 19.30
N VAL A 299 6.27 -35.50 20.23
CA VAL A 299 7.48 -36.30 20.51
C VAL A 299 7.11 -37.68 21.06
N PHE A 300 6.23 -37.75 22.07
CA PHE A 300 5.80 -39.04 22.62
C PHE A 300 5.11 -39.90 21.56
N SER A 301 4.19 -39.34 20.79
CA SER A 301 3.50 -40.07 19.72
C SER A 301 4.49 -40.63 18.70
N SER A 302 5.52 -39.86 18.35
CA SER A 302 6.56 -40.27 17.41
C SER A 302 7.44 -41.40 17.95
N LEU A 303 7.83 -41.33 19.23
CA LEU A 303 8.60 -42.39 19.90
C LEU A 303 7.80 -43.68 20.02
N TYR A 304 6.54 -43.59 20.45
CA TYR A 304 5.65 -44.75 20.53
C TYR A 304 5.45 -45.40 19.16
N TYR A 305 5.14 -44.62 18.12
CA TYR A 305 4.97 -45.14 16.77
C TYR A 305 6.23 -45.83 16.25
N THR A 306 7.40 -45.24 16.48
CA THR A 306 8.70 -45.82 16.07
C THR A 306 8.99 -47.12 16.82
N SER A 307 8.71 -47.17 18.12
CA SER A 307 8.89 -48.39 18.92
C SER A 307 7.97 -49.52 18.46
N SER A 308 6.69 -49.22 18.19
CA SER A 308 5.74 -50.19 17.66
C SER A 308 6.12 -50.68 16.26
N PHE A 309 6.66 -49.79 15.40
CA PHE A 309 7.15 -50.18 14.07
C PHE A 309 8.37 -51.11 14.16
N LEU A 310 9.34 -50.80 15.04
CA LEU A 310 10.50 -51.65 15.30
C LEU A 310 10.10 -53.03 15.85
N GLU A 311 9.10 -53.08 16.73
CA GLU A 311 8.58 -54.32 17.29
C GLU A 311 7.86 -55.20 16.24
N ILE A 312 7.09 -54.59 15.34
CA ILE A 312 6.48 -55.29 14.20
C ILE A 312 7.56 -55.82 13.24
N TYR A 313 8.58 -55.01 12.94
CA TYR A 313 9.68 -55.41 12.06
C TYR A 313 10.51 -56.55 12.66
N TYR A 314 10.84 -56.46 13.95
CA TYR A 314 11.57 -57.50 14.67
C TYR A 314 10.80 -58.83 14.71
N ASN A 315 9.51 -58.78 15.02
CA ASN A 315 8.66 -59.97 15.01
C ASN A 315 8.55 -60.59 13.61
N TYR A 316 8.37 -59.79 12.56
CA TYR A 316 8.33 -60.27 11.17
C TYR A 316 9.60 -61.03 10.78
N TYR A 317 10.79 -60.48 11.08
CA TYR A 317 12.06 -61.15 10.80
C TYR A 317 12.25 -62.45 11.58
N HIS A 318 11.85 -62.47 12.85
CA HIS A 318 12.02 -63.64 13.70
C HIS A 318 11.05 -64.79 13.36
N THR A 319 9.82 -64.50 12.91
CA THR A 319 8.91 -65.53 12.35
C THR A 319 9.39 -66.10 11.03
N ARG A 320 10.04 -65.29 10.17
CA ARG A 320 10.55 -65.76 8.88
C ARG A 320 11.72 -66.74 9.02
N GLN A 321 12.55 -66.60 10.06
CA GLN A 321 13.66 -67.52 10.33
C GLN A 321 13.25 -68.84 11.01
N ARG A 322 12.07 -68.94 11.64
CA ARG A 322 11.57 -70.21 12.22
C ARG A 322 10.76 -71.07 11.23
N GLY A 323 10.52 -70.57 10.02
CA GLY A 323 9.77 -71.26 8.97
C GLY A 323 10.62 -71.85 7.84
N GLN A 324 11.95 -71.94 8.03
CA GLN A 324 12.90 -72.67 7.17
C GLN A 324 13.42 -73.89 7.91
#